data_AF-A0A1A3PS48-F1
#
_entry.id   AF-A0A1A3PS48-F1
#
_cell.length_a   1.000
_cell.length_b   1.000
_cell.length_c   1.000
_cell.angle_alpha   90.00
_cell.angle_beta   90.00
_cell.angle_gamma   90.00
#
_symmetry.space_group_name_H-M   'P 1'
#
loop_
_entity.id
_entity.type
_entity.pdbx_description
1 polymer ?
#
loop_
_entity_poly.entity_id
_entity_poly.type
_entity_poly.pdbx_seq_one_letter_code
_entity_poly.pdbx_strand_id
1 'polypeptide(L)'
;MKAYIYASPAGAEAHVLAQSFSDFAKLYRHGVLNDDSVVWANAEAPDASFWALTGRSQYVYVHHATVPGYVRLTNGRMRWGRSFDGTLEKAEVDLNSSDIAGEPDKHLTLIVKHRVPGRTVKVIEGSRLVDFNDGHYTRPQATVIDLTAYKPPAEAVAASEFEVNHARYHGVNHMMSSLNPANADLIRNHLGLFAFDITREQIASINEHLEVVETFADGFAETLYERLRHAHANQGIAAAPHPDSVD
;
A
#
# COMPACT_ATOMS: atom_id res chain seq x y z
N MET A 1 -11.02 -11.32 -7.61
CA MET A 1 -10.17 -10.21 -8.07
C MET A 1 -9.33 -10.67 -9.25
N LYS A 2 -9.05 -9.79 -10.23
CA LYS A 2 -8.15 -10.10 -11.34
C LYS A 2 -6.81 -9.36 -11.19
N ALA A 3 -5.70 -10.02 -11.46
CA ALA A 3 -4.37 -9.41 -11.42
C ALA A 3 -3.60 -9.66 -12.71
N TYR A 4 -2.92 -8.65 -13.21
CA TYR A 4 -1.93 -8.75 -14.27
C TYR A 4 -0.57 -8.50 -13.64
N ILE A 5 0.28 -9.53 -13.55
CA ILE A 5 1.54 -9.42 -12.81
C ILE A 5 2.69 -9.85 -13.70
N TYR A 6 3.67 -8.98 -13.84
CA TYR A 6 4.94 -9.31 -14.49
C TYR A 6 6.00 -9.65 -13.44
N ALA A 7 6.71 -10.74 -13.68
CA ALA A 7 8.01 -11.06 -13.13
C ALA A 7 8.80 -11.81 -14.21
N SER A 8 10.10 -11.54 -14.35
CA SER A 8 10.97 -12.36 -15.18
C SER A 8 11.17 -13.74 -14.55
N PRO A 9 11.69 -14.73 -15.29
CA PRO A 9 12.06 -16.02 -14.71
C PRO A 9 12.99 -15.89 -13.50
N ALA A 10 14.00 -15.01 -13.57
CA ALA A 10 14.92 -14.76 -12.48
C ALA A 10 14.24 -14.09 -11.27
N GLY A 11 13.32 -13.15 -11.50
CA GLY A 11 12.53 -12.53 -10.42
C GLY A 11 11.60 -13.53 -9.74
N ALA A 12 10.98 -14.42 -10.51
CA ALA A 12 10.14 -15.49 -9.99
C ALA A 12 10.95 -16.46 -9.10
N GLU A 13 12.15 -16.84 -9.53
CA GLU A 13 13.10 -17.63 -8.72
C GLU A 13 13.54 -16.88 -7.46
N ALA A 14 13.69 -15.56 -7.52
CA ALA A 14 13.98 -14.70 -6.38
C ALA A 14 12.76 -14.38 -5.50
N HIS A 15 11.59 -14.97 -5.80
CA HIS A 15 10.34 -14.82 -5.06
C HIS A 15 9.80 -13.38 -4.96
N VAL A 16 10.10 -12.52 -5.93
CA VAL A 16 9.66 -11.09 -5.92
C VAL A 16 8.14 -10.92 -5.87
N LEU A 17 7.39 -11.91 -6.36
CA LEU A 17 5.92 -11.93 -6.34
C LEU A 17 5.33 -11.91 -4.92
N ALA A 18 6.06 -12.44 -3.92
CA ALA A 18 5.54 -12.62 -2.57
C ALA A 18 5.07 -11.30 -1.94
N GLN A 19 5.81 -10.20 -2.18
CA GLN A 19 5.46 -8.89 -1.65
C GLN A 19 4.16 -8.37 -2.28
N SER A 20 4.01 -8.45 -3.60
CA SER A 20 2.79 -8.01 -4.29
C SER A 20 1.54 -8.76 -3.80
N PHE A 21 1.61 -10.09 -3.71
CA PHE A 21 0.50 -10.89 -3.19
C PHE A 21 0.22 -10.61 -1.70
N SER A 22 1.25 -10.35 -0.91
CA SER A 22 1.08 -9.96 0.50
C SER A 22 0.35 -8.63 0.64
N ASP A 23 0.68 -7.65 -0.20
CA ASP A 23 0.01 -6.35 -0.20
C ASP A 23 -1.42 -6.49 -0.73
N PHE A 24 -1.66 -7.22 -1.82
CA PHE A 24 -3.01 -7.48 -2.32
C PHE A 24 -3.91 -8.15 -1.29
N ALA A 25 -3.40 -9.18 -0.61
CA ALA A 25 -4.17 -9.89 0.43
C ALA A 25 -4.54 -8.97 1.60
N LYS A 26 -3.59 -8.13 2.05
CA LYS A 26 -3.83 -7.14 3.11
C LYS A 26 -4.84 -6.08 2.67
N LEU A 27 -4.67 -5.51 1.47
CA LEU A 27 -5.60 -4.51 0.95
C LEU A 27 -7.01 -5.08 0.74
N TYR A 28 -7.12 -6.34 0.31
CA TYR A 28 -8.39 -7.05 0.21
C TYR A 28 -9.03 -7.27 1.59
N ARG A 29 -8.25 -7.70 2.60
CA ARG A 29 -8.71 -7.87 3.98
C ARG A 29 -9.30 -6.59 4.57
N HIS A 30 -8.74 -5.43 4.22
CA HIS A 30 -9.22 -4.11 4.66
C HIS A 30 -10.31 -3.52 3.73
N GLY A 31 -10.71 -4.23 2.67
CA GLY A 31 -11.76 -3.78 1.74
C GLY A 31 -11.33 -2.66 0.78
N VAL A 32 -10.02 -2.36 0.68
CA VAL A 32 -9.48 -1.45 -0.34
C VAL A 32 -9.55 -2.11 -1.73
N LEU A 33 -9.22 -3.41 -1.78
CA LEU A 33 -9.46 -4.27 -2.93
C LEU A 33 -10.66 -5.19 -2.64
N ASN A 34 -11.33 -5.63 -3.70
CA ASN A 34 -12.49 -6.52 -3.61
C ASN A 34 -12.54 -7.48 -4.82
N ASP A 35 -13.60 -8.26 -4.93
CA ASP A 35 -13.73 -9.29 -5.98
C ASP A 35 -13.74 -8.70 -7.39
N ASP A 36 -14.31 -7.50 -7.54
CA ASP A 36 -14.42 -6.78 -8.81
C ASP A 36 -13.16 -5.96 -9.14
N SER A 37 -12.18 -5.94 -8.24
CA SER A 37 -10.96 -5.18 -8.46
C SER A 37 -10.08 -5.81 -9.54
N VAL A 38 -9.43 -4.95 -10.32
CA VAL A 38 -8.39 -5.35 -11.29
C VAL A 38 -7.10 -4.63 -10.98
N VAL A 39 -5.99 -5.35 -10.85
CA VAL A 39 -4.67 -4.77 -10.55
C VAL A 39 -3.65 -5.10 -11.63
N TRP A 40 -2.72 -4.18 -11.87
CA TRP A 40 -1.58 -4.35 -12.78
C TRP A 40 -0.29 -4.02 -12.03
N ALA A 41 0.59 -4.99 -11.89
CA ALA A 41 1.82 -4.85 -11.13
C ALA A 41 3.04 -5.34 -11.91
N ASN A 42 4.13 -4.60 -11.79
CA ASN A 42 5.46 -5.10 -12.09
C ASN A 42 6.10 -5.48 -10.74
N ALA A 43 6.22 -6.77 -10.46
CA ALA A 43 6.78 -7.24 -9.19
C ALA A 43 8.29 -7.01 -9.07
N GLU A 44 8.96 -6.66 -10.18
CA GLU A 44 10.38 -6.29 -10.22
C GLU A 44 10.58 -4.76 -10.18
N ALA A 45 9.50 -3.97 -10.11
CA ALA A 45 9.62 -2.55 -9.88
C ALA A 45 10.32 -2.29 -8.54
N PRO A 46 11.18 -1.25 -8.45
CA PRO A 46 11.91 -0.95 -7.22
C PRO A 46 10.99 -0.47 -6.09
N ASP A 47 9.78 -0.04 -6.42
CA ASP A 47 8.77 0.45 -5.51
C ASP A 47 7.56 -0.50 -5.39
N ALA A 48 6.96 -0.54 -4.21
CA ALA A 48 5.74 -1.31 -3.92
C ALA A 48 4.50 -0.61 -4.50
N SER A 49 4.45 -0.50 -5.83
CA SER A 49 3.40 0.19 -6.56
C SER A 49 2.73 -0.68 -7.62
N PHE A 50 1.47 -0.36 -7.87
CA PHE A 50 0.67 -1.03 -8.88
C PHE A 50 -0.43 -0.08 -9.36
N TRP A 51 -0.98 -0.37 -10.54
CA TRP A 51 -2.21 0.28 -10.98
C TRP A 51 -3.41 -0.53 -10.52
N ALA A 52 -4.50 0.13 -10.14
CA ALA A 52 -5.72 -0.53 -9.69
C ALA A 52 -6.97 0.08 -10.32
N LEU A 53 -7.97 -0.79 -10.51
CA LEU A 53 -9.35 -0.44 -10.79
C LEU A 53 -10.20 -0.97 -9.63
N THR A 54 -10.71 -0.09 -8.78
CA THR A 54 -11.54 -0.44 -7.59
C THR A 54 -12.89 0.32 -7.60
N GLY A 55 -13.39 0.63 -8.80
CA GLY A 55 -14.44 1.64 -9.05
C GLY A 55 -13.90 2.90 -9.72
N ARG A 56 -12.60 3.19 -9.50
CA ARG A 56 -11.81 4.20 -10.20
C ARG A 56 -10.45 3.62 -10.58
N SER A 57 -9.94 4.08 -11.72
CA SER A 57 -8.57 3.89 -12.19
C SER A 57 -7.60 4.75 -11.39
N GLN A 58 -6.58 4.13 -10.78
CA GLN A 58 -5.65 4.83 -9.91
C GLN A 58 -4.27 4.16 -9.88
N TYR A 59 -3.24 4.98 -9.70
CA TYR A 59 -1.92 4.53 -9.30
C TYR A 59 -1.89 4.35 -7.79
N VAL A 60 -1.50 3.17 -7.30
CA VAL A 60 -1.43 2.86 -5.88
C VAL A 60 0.02 2.65 -5.48
N TYR A 61 0.45 3.34 -4.43
CA TYR A 61 1.73 3.09 -3.75
C TYR A 61 1.46 2.70 -2.30
N VAL A 62 2.02 1.57 -1.87
CA VAL A 62 1.90 1.08 -0.49
C VAL A 62 3.17 1.42 0.29
N HIS A 63 3.07 2.39 1.19
CA HIS A 63 4.17 2.76 2.07
C HIS A 63 4.10 1.97 3.38
N HIS A 64 5.12 1.13 3.62
CA HIS A 64 5.28 0.39 4.87
C HIS A 64 6.08 1.23 5.86
N ALA A 65 5.37 1.92 6.76
CA ALA A 65 5.94 2.82 7.74
C ALA A 65 5.96 2.22 9.15
N THR A 66 6.88 2.68 10.00
CA THR A 66 6.84 2.33 11.43
C THR A 66 5.86 3.20 12.23
N VAL A 67 5.46 4.35 11.68
CA VAL A 67 4.56 5.34 12.30
C VAL A 67 3.60 5.89 11.25
N PRO A 68 2.43 6.44 11.63
CA PRO A 68 1.47 6.98 10.66
C PRO A 68 1.99 8.19 9.87
N GLY A 69 2.72 9.09 10.54
CA GLY A 69 3.33 10.27 9.90
C GLY A 69 2.32 11.28 9.34
N TYR A 70 2.78 12.05 8.36
CA TYR A 70 2.06 13.13 7.70
C TYR A 70 2.16 12.96 6.18
N VAL A 71 1.05 13.17 5.48
CA VAL A 71 1.01 13.25 4.01
C VAL A 71 0.69 14.66 3.59
N ARG A 72 1.55 15.28 2.79
CA ARG A 72 1.30 16.58 2.17
C ARG A 72 0.86 16.40 0.72
N LEU A 73 -0.28 17.00 0.40
CA LEU A 73 -0.88 16.98 -0.92
C LEU A 73 -0.67 18.33 -1.62
N THR A 74 0.01 18.29 -2.76
CA THR A 74 0.17 19.42 -3.70
C THR A 74 -0.33 19.01 -5.09
N ASN A 75 -0.46 19.94 -6.03
CA ASN A 75 -0.98 19.59 -7.36
C ASN A 75 -0.11 18.50 -8.01
N GLY A 76 -0.72 17.37 -8.39
CA GLY A 76 -0.02 16.22 -8.99
C GLY A 76 1.07 15.54 -8.14
N ARG A 77 1.20 15.84 -6.84
CA ARG A 77 2.30 15.31 -6.00
C ARG A 77 1.87 15.02 -4.57
N MET A 78 2.30 13.89 -4.02
CA MET A 78 2.13 13.49 -2.63
C MET A 78 3.47 13.27 -1.95
N ARG A 79 3.65 13.82 -0.75
CA ARG A 79 4.87 13.61 0.05
C ARG A 79 4.53 13.08 1.43
N TRP A 80 5.14 11.99 1.83
CA TRP A 80 5.02 11.47 3.20
C TRP A 80 6.30 11.75 3.99
N GLY A 81 6.13 12.10 5.27
CA GLY A 81 7.22 12.25 6.23
C GLY A 81 6.74 12.01 7.66
N ARG A 82 7.68 11.75 8.57
CA ARG A 82 7.36 11.46 9.98
C ARG A 82 6.74 12.64 10.74
N SER A 83 7.04 13.86 10.30
CA SER A 83 6.57 15.11 10.88
C SER A 83 5.99 16.03 9.80
N PHE A 84 5.29 17.09 10.22
CA PHE A 84 4.75 18.10 9.33
C PHE A 84 5.84 18.71 8.44
N ASP A 85 6.97 19.13 9.02
CA ASP A 85 8.11 19.71 8.28
C ASP A 85 8.92 18.67 7.51
N GLY A 86 8.93 17.42 7.98
CA GLY A 86 9.54 16.30 7.27
C GLY A 86 8.95 16.10 5.87
N THR A 87 7.69 16.44 5.65
CA THR A 87 7.07 16.41 4.30
C THR A 87 7.64 17.47 3.33
N LEU A 88 8.35 18.49 3.84
CA LEU A 88 8.95 19.56 3.05
C LEU A 88 10.46 19.36 2.85
N GLU A 89 11.17 19.08 3.94
CA GLU A 89 12.64 19.09 3.97
C GLU A 89 13.25 17.76 3.55
N LYS A 90 12.66 16.65 3.98
CA LYS A 90 13.19 15.30 3.78
C LYS A 90 12.06 14.27 3.77
N ALA A 91 11.22 14.36 2.74
CA ALA A 91 10.15 13.40 2.55
C ALA A 91 10.76 12.02 2.30
N GLU A 92 10.25 11.00 3.00
CA GLU A 92 10.69 9.61 2.81
C GLU A 92 9.97 8.95 1.62
N VAL A 93 8.77 9.45 1.29
CA VAL A 93 8.05 9.11 0.06
C VAL A 93 7.72 10.39 -0.67
N ASP A 94 7.96 10.40 -1.98
CA ASP A 94 7.70 11.53 -2.85
C ASP A 94 7.15 11.03 -4.19
N LEU A 95 5.82 11.04 -4.31
CA LEU A 95 5.11 10.58 -5.49
C LEU A 95 4.75 11.78 -6.34
N ASN A 96 5.22 11.81 -7.57
CA ASN A 96 4.90 12.85 -8.53
C ASN A 96 4.28 12.23 -9.79
N SER A 97 3.10 12.69 -10.16
CA SER A 97 2.33 12.20 -11.32
C SER A 97 3.07 12.30 -12.65
N SER A 98 4.01 13.25 -12.78
CA SER A 98 4.86 13.37 -13.98
C SER A 98 5.86 12.23 -14.13
N ASP A 99 6.23 11.58 -13.03
CA ASP A 99 7.27 10.56 -13.00
C ASP A 99 6.68 9.16 -13.20
N ILE A 100 5.35 9.05 -13.16
CA ILE A 100 4.61 7.82 -13.38
C ILE A 100 4.31 7.69 -14.88
N ALA A 101 4.50 6.48 -15.43
CA ALA A 101 4.28 6.21 -16.85
C ALA A 101 2.82 6.44 -17.31
N GLY A 102 2.67 6.81 -18.58
CA GLY A 102 1.38 7.10 -19.23
C GLY A 102 0.98 8.58 -19.19
N GLU A 103 -0.22 8.87 -19.65
CA GLU A 103 -0.79 10.22 -19.81
C GLU A 103 -0.96 11.00 -18.48
N PRO A 104 -1.14 12.33 -18.49
CA PRO A 104 -1.22 13.17 -17.28
C PRO A 104 -2.44 12.95 -16.37
N ASP A 105 -3.52 12.33 -16.84
CA ASP A 105 -4.79 12.15 -16.10
C ASP A 105 -4.71 11.04 -15.04
N LYS A 106 -3.78 11.16 -14.09
CA LYS A 106 -3.50 10.11 -13.09
C LYS A 106 -4.13 10.46 -11.75
N HIS A 107 -4.98 9.56 -11.25
CA HIS A 107 -5.38 9.60 -9.84
C HIS A 107 -4.32 8.87 -9.00
N LEU A 108 -3.66 9.58 -8.08
CA LEU A 108 -2.66 8.99 -7.19
C LEU A 108 -3.32 8.50 -5.91
N THR A 109 -2.88 7.35 -5.40
CA THR A 109 -3.31 6.81 -4.12
C THR A 109 -2.11 6.38 -3.29
N LEU A 110 -1.90 7.04 -2.15
CA LEU A 110 -0.89 6.65 -1.17
C LEU A 110 -1.56 5.90 -0.02
N ILE A 111 -1.22 4.64 0.14
CA ILE A 111 -1.68 3.81 1.25
C ILE A 111 -0.54 3.71 2.27
N VAL A 112 -0.75 4.21 3.48
CA VAL A 112 0.20 4.10 4.58
C VAL A 112 -0.21 2.92 5.45
N LYS A 113 0.65 1.91 5.51
CA LYS A 113 0.54 0.80 6.44
C LYS A 113 1.53 1.05 7.59
N HIS A 114 1.02 1.17 8.82
CA HIS A 114 1.85 1.33 10.01
C HIS A 114 1.37 0.44 11.16
N ARG A 115 2.22 0.31 12.20
CA ARG A 115 2.02 -0.62 13.32
C ARG A 115 1.67 0.07 14.64
N VAL A 116 1.06 1.25 14.57
CA VAL A 116 0.83 2.08 15.77
C VAL A 116 -0.66 2.17 16.05
N PRO A 117 -1.20 1.37 16.98
CA PRO A 117 -2.62 1.40 17.32
C PRO A 117 -3.07 2.79 17.80
N GLY A 118 -4.33 3.14 17.51
CA GLY A 118 -4.97 4.37 18.01
C GLY A 118 -4.43 5.68 17.43
N ARG A 119 -3.43 5.64 16.54
CA ARG A 119 -2.91 6.82 15.84
C ARG A 119 -3.20 6.72 14.37
N THR A 120 -3.52 7.85 13.76
CA THR A 120 -3.84 7.93 12.33
C THR A 120 -2.85 8.80 11.57
N VAL A 121 -2.76 8.55 10.26
CA VAL A 121 -2.11 9.44 9.29
C VAL A 121 -2.75 10.83 9.36
N LYS A 122 -1.91 11.87 9.28
CA LYS A 122 -2.37 13.25 9.17
C LYS A 122 -2.20 13.75 7.75
N VAL A 123 -3.24 14.33 7.17
CA VAL A 123 -3.18 14.87 5.80
C VAL A 123 -3.09 16.40 5.84
N ILE A 124 -2.19 16.94 5.04
CA ILE A 124 -1.95 18.38 4.88
C ILE A 124 -2.32 18.76 3.44
N GLU A 125 -3.30 19.64 3.29
CA GLU A 125 -3.63 20.23 2.00
C GLU A 125 -3.29 21.73 2.01
N GLY A 126 -2.44 22.13 1.07
CA GLY A 126 -1.82 23.46 1.10
C GLY A 126 -1.01 23.65 2.39
N SER A 127 -1.55 24.46 3.30
CA SER A 127 -0.93 24.77 4.60
C SER A 127 -1.75 24.32 5.81
N ARG A 128 -2.83 23.54 5.60
CA ARG A 128 -3.76 23.15 6.67
C ARG A 128 -3.83 21.64 6.81
N LEU A 129 -3.99 21.19 8.06
CA LEU A 129 -4.45 19.84 8.32
C LEU A 129 -5.92 19.73 7.90
N VAL A 130 -6.26 18.67 7.18
CA VAL A 130 -7.63 18.37 6.78
C VAL A 130 -8.19 17.24 7.63
N ASP A 131 -9.51 17.21 7.72
CA ASP A 131 -10.21 16.13 8.41
C ASP A 131 -9.96 14.81 7.67
N PHE A 132 -9.59 13.79 8.45
CA PHE A 132 -9.23 12.47 7.96
C PHE A 132 -10.18 11.46 8.58
N ASN A 133 -11.28 11.20 7.89
CA ASN A 133 -12.41 10.42 8.40
C ASN A 133 -12.35 9.00 7.86
N ASP A 134 -12.72 8.02 8.69
CA ASP A 134 -12.78 6.60 8.31
C ASP A 134 -11.50 6.08 7.64
N GLY A 135 -10.36 6.59 8.11
CA GLY A 135 -9.03 6.21 7.66
C GLY A 135 -8.69 6.59 6.21
N HIS A 136 -9.42 7.53 5.59
CA HIS A 136 -9.05 8.02 4.28
C HIS A 136 -9.40 9.50 4.05
N TYR A 137 -8.77 10.08 3.04
CA TYR A 137 -9.10 11.39 2.51
C TYR A 137 -8.92 11.38 1.00
N THR A 138 -9.94 11.84 0.28
CA THR A 138 -9.97 11.86 -1.18
C THR A 138 -10.26 13.26 -1.70
N ARG A 139 -9.52 13.66 -2.73
CA ARG A 139 -9.80 14.82 -3.59
C ARG A 139 -9.67 14.39 -5.06
N PRO A 140 -10.05 15.22 -6.05
CA PRO A 140 -10.20 14.78 -7.44
C PRO A 140 -9.03 13.95 -8.03
N GLN A 141 -7.79 14.29 -7.71
CA GLN A 141 -6.59 13.63 -8.26
C GLN A 141 -5.77 12.82 -7.24
N ALA A 142 -6.25 12.70 -6.00
CA ALA A 142 -5.44 12.13 -4.92
C ALA A 142 -6.30 11.48 -3.84
N THR A 143 -5.89 10.29 -3.43
CA THR A 143 -6.40 9.59 -2.25
C THR A 143 -5.26 9.27 -1.28
N VAL A 144 -5.49 9.47 0.01
CA VAL A 144 -4.62 8.98 1.09
C VAL A 144 -5.42 8.00 1.93
N ILE A 145 -4.86 6.83 2.19
CA ILE A 145 -5.45 5.79 3.02
C ILE A 145 -4.50 5.46 4.16
N ASP A 146 -5.00 5.50 5.38
CA ASP A 146 -4.39 4.85 6.54
C ASP A 146 -4.98 3.45 6.63
N LEU A 147 -4.19 2.44 6.27
CA LEU A 147 -4.72 1.09 6.13
C LEU A 147 -5.28 0.54 7.46
N THR A 148 -4.70 0.95 8.59
CA THR A 148 -5.09 0.45 9.91
C THR A 148 -6.41 1.06 10.39
N ALA A 149 -6.69 2.31 10.00
CA ALA A 149 -7.92 3.01 10.35
C ALA A 149 -9.00 2.97 9.24
N TYR A 150 -8.66 2.44 8.07
CA TYR A 150 -9.54 2.45 6.89
C TYR A 150 -10.83 1.69 7.14
N LYS A 151 -11.95 2.32 6.80
CA LYS A 151 -13.24 1.64 6.68
C LYS A 151 -13.73 1.77 5.25
N PRO A 152 -13.99 0.64 4.56
CA PRO A 152 -14.50 0.69 3.21
C PRO A 152 -15.91 1.31 3.18
N PRO A 153 -16.29 1.97 2.07
CA PRO A 153 -17.65 2.46 1.89
C PRO A 153 -18.64 1.29 1.91
N ALA A 154 -19.84 1.54 2.44
CA ALA A 154 -20.89 0.51 2.55
C ALA A 154 -21.34 -0.03 1.18
N GLU A 155 -21.33 0.83 0.17
CA GLU A 155 -21.66 0.47 -1.21
C GLU A 155 -20.44 0.68 -2.11
N ALA A 156 -20.09 -0.36 -2.86
CA ALA A 156 -19.05 -0.27 -3.87
C ALA A 156 -19.56 0.54 -5.08
N VAL A 157 -18.73 1.47 -5.55
CA VAL A 157 -19.03 2.24 -6.76
C VAL A 157 -18.57 1.43 -7.97
N ALA A 158 -19.51 1.08 -8.85
CA ALA A 158 -19.18 0.41 -10.11
C ALA A 158 -18.34 1.34 -11.00
N ALA A 159 -17.28 0.79 -11.60
CA ALA A 159 -16.44 1.53 -12.52
C ALA A 159 -17.20 1.88 -13.81
N SER A 160 -17.07 3.12 -14.26
CA SER A 160 -17.55 3.52 -15.58
C SER A 160 -16.70 2.89 -16.69
N GLU A 161 -17.21 2.86 -17.93
CA GLU A 161 -16.44 2.39 -19.08
C GLU A 161 -15.15 3.20 -19.28
N PHE A 162 -15.20 4.52 -19.01
CA PHE A 162 -14.03 5.38 -19.02
C PHE A 162 -12.97 4.88 -18.03
N GLU A 163 -13.35 4.65 -16.76
CA GLU A 163 -12.42 4.17 -15.72
C GLU A 163 -11.84 2.80 -16.06
N VAL A 164 -12.63 1.90 -16.67
CA VAL A 164 -12.15 0.58 -17.13
C VAL A 164 -11.09 0.72 -18.21
N ASN A 165 -11.34 1.52 -19.26
CA ASN A 165 -10.40 1.70 -20.36
C ASN A 165 -9.16 2.47 -19.93
N HIS A 166 -9.35 3.50 -19.09
CA HIS A 166 -8.27 4.27 -18.49
C HIS A 166 -7.35 3.37 -17.65
N ALA A 167 -7.91 2.49 -16.81
CA ALA A 167 -7.13 1.57 -16.00
C ALA A 167 -6.37 0.53 -16.84
N ARG A 168 -6.97 0.02 -17.93
CA ARG A 168 -6.27 -0.88 -18.84
C ARG A 168 -5.06 -0.22 -19.49
N TYR A 169 -5.24 1.01 -20.01
CA TYR A 169 -4.15 1.74 -20.65
C TYR A 169 -3.01 2.04 -19.68
N HIS A 170 -3.32 2.64 -18.53
CA HIS A 170 -2.31 3.00 -17.54
C HIS A 170 -1.71 1.79 -16.83
N GLY A 171 -2.50 0.76 -16.54
CA GLY A 171 -2.04 -0.47 -15.91
C GLY A 171 -1.02 -1.21 -16.77
N VAL A 172 -1.26 -1.33 -18.08
CA VAL A 172 -0.29 -1.94 -19.00
C VAL A 172 0.99 -1.08 -19.09
N ASN A 173 0.87 0.25 -19.19
CA ASN A 173 2.03 1.14 -19.19
C ASN A 173 2.84 1.06 -17.88
N HIS A 174 2.17 0.93 -16.73
CA HIS A 174 2.81 0.72 -15.44
C HIS A 174 3.66 -0.55 -15.43
N MET A 175 3.08 -1.67 -15.90
CA MET A 175 3.78 -2.95 -15.96
C MET A 175 5.07 -2.89 -16.79
N MET A 176 5.11 -2.07 -17.83
CA MET A 176 6.25 -1.95 -18.74
C MET A 176 7.28 -0.88 -18.31
N SER A 177 6.95 -0.01 -17.35
CA SER A 177 7.65 1.25 -17.11
C SER A 177 9.16 1.14 -16.81
N SER A 178 9.61 0.07 -16.17
CA SER A 178 11.01 -0.18 -15.81
C SER A 178 11.65 -1.34 -16.58
N LEU A 179 10.95 -1.88 -17.58
CA LEU A 179 11.39 -3.06 -18.32
C LEU A 179 12.24 -2.68 -19.54
N ASN A 180 13.10 -3.60 -19.97
CA ASN A 180 13.74 -3.49 -21.27
C ASN A 180 12.69 -3.63 -22.41
N PRO A 181 13.01 -3.16 -23.64
CA PRO A 181 12.05 -3.17 -24.75
C PRO A 181 11.50 -4.56 -25.09
N ALA A 182 12.30 -5.61 -25.01
CA ALA A 182 11.86 -6.96 -25.34
C ALA A 182 10.79 -7.48 -24.38
N ASN A 183 10.96 -7.26 -23.07
CA ASN A 183 9.98 -7.64 -22.07
C ASN A 183 8.71 -6.76 -22.14
N ALA A 184 8.87 -5.47 -22.45
CA ALA A 184 7.73 -4.59 -22.70
C ALA A 184 6.90 -5.06 -23.90
N ASP A 185 7.55 -5.46 -25.00
CA ASP A 185 6.87 -6.00 -26.18
C ASP A 185 6.16 -7.34 -25.90
N LEU A 186 6.76 -8.20 -25.06
CA LEU A 186 6.13 -9.44 -24.61
C LEU A 186 4.80 -9.15 -23.89
N ILE A 187 4.78 -8.18 -22.97
CA ILE A 187 3.55 -7.77 -22.27
C ILE A 187 2.53 -7.20 -23.26
N ARG A 188 2.95 -6.30 -24.15
CA ARG A 188 2.05 -5.66 -25.11
C ARG A 188 1.35 -6.65 -26.04
N ASN A 189 2.08 -7.66 -26.51
CA ASN A 189 1.58 -8.65 -27.45
C ASN A 189 0.88 -9.83 -26.77
N HIS A 190 1.18 -10.10 -25.49
CA HIS A 190 0.72 -11.29 -24.79
C HIS A 190 0.22 -11.02 -23.36
N LEU A 191 -0.46 -9.88 -23.15
CA LEU A 191 -0.97 -9.48 -21.82
C LEU A 191 -1.75 -10.58 -21.08
N GLY A 192 -2.49 -11.41 -21.82
CA GLY A 192 -3.25 -12.53 -21.26
C GLY A 192 -2.40 -13.59 -20.54
N LEU A 193 -1.12 -13.74 -20.90
CA LEU A 193 -0.20 -14.67 -20.21
C LEU A 193 0.16 -14.21 -18.79
N PHE A 194 -0.01 -12.92 -18.50
CA PHE A 194 0.29 -12.32 -17.20
C PHE A 194 -0.94 -12.24 -16.29
N ALA A 195 -2.10 -12.73 -16.77
CA ALA A 195 -3.37 -12.63 -16.07
C ALA A 195 -3.55 -13.79 -15.06
N PHE A 196 -3.95 -13.44 -13.85
CA PHE A 196 -4.30 -14.34 -12.77
C PHE A 196 -5.70 -13.98 -12.27
N ASP A 197 -6.56 -14.98 -12.19
CA ASP A 197 -7.82 -14.87 -11.46
C ASP A 197 -7.56 -15.32 -10.01
N ILE A 198 -7.57 -14.34 -9.10
CA ILE A 198 -7.31 -14.57 -7.68
C ILE A 198 -8.65 -14.68 -6.97
N THR A 199 -8.94 -15.91 -6.53
CA THR A 199 -10.16 -16.27 -5.81
C THR A 199 -10.13 -15.76 -4.37
N ARG A 200 -11.31 -15.65 -3.75
CA ARG A 200 -11.46 -15.27 -2.34
C ARG A 200 -10.75 -16.27 -1.43
N GLU A 201 -10.83 -17.56 -1.76
CA GLU A 201 -10.21 -18.65 -1.03
C GLU A 201 -8.68 -18.54 -1.04
N GLN A 202 -8.09 -18.19 -2.20
CA GLN A 202 -6.65 -17.95 -2.31
C GLN A 202 -6.22 -16.73 -1.49
N ILE A 203 -6.98 -15.62 -1.53
CA ILE A 203 -6.69 -14.45 -0.69
C ILE A 203 -6.80 -14.79 0.80
N ALA A 204 -7.81 -15.57 1.20
CA ALA A 204 -7.99 -16.00 2.58
C ALA A 204 -6.80 -16.86 3.05
N SER A 205 -6.37 -17.82 2.23
CA SER A 205 -5.19 -18.65 2.52
C SER A 205 -3.91 -17.83 2.65
N ILE A 206 -3.68 -16.84 1.77
CA ILE A 206 -2.52 -15.93 1.91
C ILE A 206 -2.59 -15.15 3.24
N ASN A 207 -3.76 -14.62 3.60
CA ASN A 207 -3.93 -13.88 4.85
C ASN A 207 -3.70 -14.76 6.09
N GLU A 208 -4.16 -16.03 6.08
CA GLU A 208 -3.91 -16.99 7.15
C GLU A 208 -2.40 -17.23 7.32
N HIS A 209 -1.66 -17.45 6.22
CA HIS A 209 -0.21 -17.61 6.29
C HIS A 209 0.51 -16.36 6.80
N LEU A 210 0.05 -15.17 6.42
CA LEU A 210 0.60 -13.92 6.93
C LEU A 210 0.36 -13.76 8.44
N GLU A 211 -0.82 -14.13 8.93
CA GLU A 211 -1.17 -14.10 10.35
C GLU A 211 -0.33 -15.10 11.16
N VAL A 212 -0.06 -16.29 10.61
CA VAL A 212 0.84 -17.27 11.24
C VAL A 212 2.24 -16.69 11.41
N VAL A 213 2.78 -16.02 10.38
CA VAL A 213 4.10 -15.38 10.45
C VAL A 213 4.11 -14.24 11.48
N GLU A 214 3.06 -13.42 11.52
CA GLU A 214 2.91 -12.31 12.47
C GLU A 214 2.85 -12.85 13.92
N THR A 215 1.99 -13.84 14.18
CA THR A 215 1.85 -14.49 15.50
C THR A 215 3.14 -15.17 15.96
N PHE A 216 3.83 -15.86 15.05
CA PHE A 216 5.12 -16.48 15.37
C PHE A 216 6.18 -15.44 15.75
N ALA A 217 6.19 -14.29 15.06
CA ALA A 217 7.10 -13.19 15.38
C ALA A 217 6.78 -12.54 16.75
N ASP A 218 5.50 -12.44 17.12
CA ASP A 218 5.08 -11.88 18.41
C ASP A 218 5.60 -12.67 19.62
N GLY A 219 5.75 -14.00 19.49
CA GLY A 219 6.38 -14.82 20.54
C GLY A 219 7.83 -14.41 20.88
N PHE A 220 8.58 -13.89 19.89
CA PHE A 220 9.91 -13.32 20.15
C PHE A 220 9.82 -11.96 20.86
N ALA A 221 8.80 -11.16 20.58
CA ALA A 221 8.58 -9.88 21.23
C ALA A 221 8.25 -10.07 22.73
N GLU A 222 7.43 -11.06 23.06
CA GLU A 222 7.13 -11.43 24.45
C GLU A 222 8.41 -11.85 25.20
N THR A 223 9.20 -12.74 24.60
CA THR A 223 10.49 -13.17 25.17
C THR A 223 11.44 -11.98 25.37
N LEU A 224 11.48 -11.03 24.43
CA LEU A 224 12.28 -9.82 24.54
C LEU A 224 11.80 -8.94 25.70
N TYR A 225 10.48 -8.75 25.83
CA TYR A 225 9.88 -7.97 26.91
C TYR A 225 10.20 -8.56 28.28
N GLU A 226 10.07 -9.88 28.44
CA GLU A 226 10.44 -10.57 29.67
C GLU A 226 11.91 -10.36 30.04
N ARG A 227 12.83 -10.50 29.08
CA ARG A 227 14.27 -10.29 29.29
C ARG A 227 14.57 -8.86 29.73
N LEU A 228 13.95 -7.87 29.09
CA LEU A 228 14.11 -6.46 29.46
C LEU A 228 13.56 -6.19 30.86
N ARG A 229 12.38 -6.72 31.20
CA ARG A 229 11.78 -6.60 32.53
C ARG A 229 12.68 -7.20 33.62
N HIS A 230 13.26 -8.38 33.37
CA HIS A 230 14.21 -9.00 34.29
C HIS A 230 15.50 -8.19 34.45
N ALA A 231 16.03 -7.63 33.36
CA ALA A 231 17.21 -6.76 33.42
C ALA A 231 16.94 -5.48 34.23
N HIS A 232 15.78 -4.85 34.05
CA HIS A 232 15.37 -3.65 34.79
C HIS A 232 15.18 -3.94 36.29
N ALA A 233 14.56 -5.08 36.63
CA ALA A 233 14.39 -5.51 38.02
C ALA A 233 15.74 -5.75 38.73
N ASN A 234 16.74 -6.26 38.01
CA ASN A 234 18.07 -6.53 38.56
C ASN A 234 18.96 -5.28 38.68
N GLN A 235 18.63 -4.18 37.99
CA GLN A 235 19.40 -2.94 38.00
C GLN A 235 18.83 -1.84 38.92
N GLY A 236 17.67 -2.05 39.56
CA GLY A 236 17.03 -1.04 40.42
C GLY A 236 16.59 0.22 39.66
N ILE A 237 16.50 0.16 38.33
CA ILE A 237 16.03 1.25 37.49
C ILE A 237 14.52 1.07 37.33
N ALA A 238 13.73 2.07 37.77
CA ALA A 238 12.28 2.03 37.70
C ALA A 238 11.81 1.66 36.28
N ALA A 239 10.98 0.61 36.19
CA ALA A 239 10.38 0.19 34.93
C ALA A 239 9.54 1.35 34.37
N ALA A 240 9.70 1.64 33.07
CA ALA A 240 8.78 2.53 32.38
C ALA A 240 7.36 1.94 32.45
N PRO A 241 6.32 2.76 32.74
CA PRO A 241 4.97 2.26 32.90
C PRO A 241 4.45 1.62 31.61
N HIS A 242 3.63 0.58 31.79
CA HIS A 242 2.90 -0.10 30.73
C HIS A 242 1.97 0.91 30.02
N PRO A 243 1.83 0.87 28.68
CA PRO A 243 0.93 1.78 27.97
C PRO A 243 -0.57 1.60 28.27
N ASP A 244 -0.95 0.66 29.15
CA ASP A 244 -2.34 0.37 29.51
C ASP A 244 -2.71 0.75 30.96
N SER A 245 -1.85 1.50 31.67
CA SER A 245 -2.27 2.14 32.92
C SER A 245 -2.75 3.57 32.64
N VAL A 246 -4.01 3.69 32.24
CA VAL A 246 -4.78 4.93 32.30
C VAL A 246 -6.06 4.63 33.08
N ASP A 247 -6.15 5.22 34.27
CA ASP A 247 -7.41 5.43 35.01
C ASP A 247 -8.31 6.45 34.26
#